data_AF-A0A0D6M7S7-F1
#
_entry.id   AF-A0A0D6M7S7-F1
#
_cell.length_a   1.000
_cell.length_b   1.000
_cell.length_c   1.000
_cell.angle_alpha   90.00
_cell.angle_beta   90.00
_cell.angle_gamma   90.00
#
_symmetry.space_group_name_H-M   'P 1'
#
loop_
_entity.id
_entity.type
_entity.pdbx_description
1 polymer ?
#
loop_
_entity_poly.entity_id
_entity_poly.type
_entity_poly.pdbx_seq_one_letter_code
_entity_poly.pdbx_strand_id
1 'polypeptide(L)'
;MAKRGITGEELLSAMKRLWADSGVQDCFARSNEYQLNDSAKYFLDDLERLGEASYQPTEQDILRTRVKTTGIVEVHFTFKNLNFKLFDVGGQRSERKKWIHCFEDVTAIIFCVAMSEYDQVLHEDETTIVAKQ
;
A
#
# COMPACT_ATOMS: atom_id res chain seq x y z
N MET A 1 35.58 -1.66 -16.35
CA MET A 1 35.08 -2.24 -15.09
C MET A 1 33.56 -2.29 -15.16
N ALA A 2 32.98 -3.39 -15.66
CA ALA A 2 31.52 -3.54 -15.71
C ALA A 2 30.99 -3.75 -14.28
N LYS A 3 30.02 -2.93 -13.84
CA LYS A 3 29.27 -3.20 -12.61
C LYS A 3 28.53 -4.53 -12.81
N ARG A 4 28.98 -5.58 -12.12
CA ARG A 4 28.28 -6.87 -12.12
C ARG A 4 26.94 -6.64 -11.41
N GLY A 5 25.85 -6.61 -12.18
CA GLY A 5 24.50 -6.49 -11.64
C GLY A 5 24.14 -7.75 -10.85
N ILE A 6 23.38 -7.57 -9.77
CA ILE A 6 22.82 -8.66 -8.98
C ILE A 6 21.75 -9.36 -9.85
N THR A 7 21.79 -10.68 -9.98
CA THR A 7 20.76 -11.44 -10.71
C THR A 7 19.46 -11.53 -9.90
N GLY A 8 18.33 -11.82 -10.56
CA GLY A 8 17.05 -12.01 -9.86
C GLY A 8 17.10 -13.13 -8.80
N GLU A 9 17.82 -14.21 -9.09
CA GLU A 9 18.02 -15.32 -8.16
C GLU A 9 18.91 -14.93 -6.96
N GLU A 10 20.00 -14.19 -7.21
CA GLU A 10 20.87 -13.68 -6.14
C GLU A 10 20.11 -12.72 -5.21
N LEU A 11 19.26 -11.86 -5.77
CA LEU A 11 18.41 -10.94 -5.00
C LEU A 11 17.38 -11.72 -4.18
N LEU A 12 16.66 -12.67 -4.78
CA LEU A 12 15.66 -13.49 -4.10
C LEU A 12 16.27 -14.26 -2.92
N SER A 13 17.43 -14.89 -3.14
CA SER A 13 18.16 -15.58 -2.07
C SER A 13 18.60 -14.64 -0.95
N ALA A 14 19.03 -13.42 -1.29
CA ALA A 14 19.38 -12.41 -0.28
C ALA A 14 18.14 -11.97 0.53
N MET A 15 17.01 -11.72 -0.13
CA MET A 15 15.77 -11.33 0.53
C MET A 15 15.26 -12.41 1.49
N LYS A 16 15.27 -13.69 1.06
CA LYS A 16 14.88 -14.82 1.91
C LYS A 16 15.78 -14.93 3.15
N ARG A 17 17.10 -14.82 2.97
CA ARG A 17 18.06 -14.87 4.08
C ARG A 17 17.87 -13.72 5.06
N LEU A 18 17.65 -12.50 4.56
CA LEU A 18 17.37 -11.34 5.41
C LEU A 18 16.03 -11.52 6.15
N TRP A 19 14.99 -11.98 5.47
CA TRP A 19 13.69 -12.15 6.11
C TRP A 19 13.71 -13.25 7.19
N ALA A 20 14.50 -14.31 7.00
CA ALA A 20 14.67 -15.35 8.01
C ALA A 20 15.57 -14.96 9.20
N ASP A 21 16.25 -13.82 9.14
CA ASP A 21 17.13 -13.34 10.21
C ASP A 21 16.33 -12.86 11.42
N SER A 22 16.74 -13.29 12.63
CA SER A 22 16.03 -12.92 13.86
C SER A 22 16.08 -11.42 14.15
N GLY A 23 17.19 -10.75 13.83
CA GLY A 23 17.30 -9.30 14.01
C GLY A 23 16.40 -8.52 13.06
N VAL A 24 16.20 -9.02 11.84
CA VAL A 24 15.21 -8.46 10.90
C VAL A 24 13.78 -8.71 11.39
N GLN A 25 13.48 -9.90 11.93
CA GLN A 25 12.17 -10.18 12.53
C GLN A 25 11.89 -9.32 13.76
N ASP A 26 12.89 -9.08 14.62
CA ASP A 26 12.78 -8.18 15.78
C ASP A 26 12.56 -6.72 15.36
N CYS A 27 13.23 -6.29 14.28
CA CYS A 27 13.00 -4.98 13.68
C CYS A 27 11.57 -4.87 13.13
N PHE A 28 11.12 -5.88 12.38
CA PHE A 28 9.77 -5.95 11.84
C PHE A 28 8.69 -5.94 12.93
N ALA A 29 8.93 -6.57 14.08
CA ALA A 29 8.00 -6.54 15.22
C ALA A 29 7.79 -5.13 15.80
N ARG A 30 8.70 -4.19 15.49
CA ARG A 30 8.66 -2.77 15.87
C ARG A 30 8.34 -1.87 14.69
N SER A 31 7.70 -2.40 13.65
CA SER A 31 7.42 -1.67 12.42
C SER A 31 6.54 -0.44 12.60
N ASN A 32 5.83 -0.29 13.74
CA ASN A 32 5.08 0.91 14.08
C ASN A 32 6.00 2.13 14.35
N GLU A 33 7.28 1.90 14.64
CA GLU A 33 8.25 2.97 14.93
C GLU A 33 8.83 3.63 13.66
N TYR A 34 8.56 3.07 12.48
CA TYR A 34 9.05 3.57 11.21
C TYR A 34 8.06 3.31 10.07
N GLN A 35 8.34 3.82 8.88
CA GLN A 35 7.43 3.70 7.75
C GLN A 35 7.63 2.34 7.04
N LEU A 36 6.73 1.40 7.32
CA LEU A 36 6.68 0.10 6.65
C LEU A 36 5.30 -0.12 6.01
N ASN A 37 5.26 -0.85 4.89
CA ASN A 37 4.01 -1.23 4.27
C ASN A 37 3.34 -2.38 5.05
N ASP A 38 2.06 -2.25 5.39
CA ASP A 38 1.25 -3.28 6.06
C ASP A 38 1.28 -4.64 5.35
N SER A 39 1.40 -4.64 4.03
CA SER A 39 1.50 -5.85 3.21
C SER A 39 2.91 -6.46 3.16
N ALA A 40 3.91 -5.87 3.85
CA ALA A 40 5.30 -6.34 3.81
C ALA A 40 5.39 -7.81 4.21
N LYS A 41 4.76 -8.21 5.33
CA LYS A 41 4.75 -9.61 5.78
C LYS A 41 4.15 -10.55 4.74
N TYR A 42 3.02 -10.17 4.15
CA TYR A 42 2.32 -10.97 3.13
C TYR A 42 3.24 -11.32 1.96
N PHE A 43 4.01 -10.35 1.46
CA PHE A 43 4.94 -10.60 0.34
C PHE A 43 6.24 -11.28 0.79
N LEU A 44 6.80 -10.89 1.95
CA LEU A 44 8.08 -11.42 2.42
C LEU A 44 7.98 -12.88 2.90
N ASP A 45 6.83 -13.29 3.43
CA ASP A 45 6.57 -14.69 3.80
C ASP A 45 6.52 -15.62 2.57
N ASP A 46 6.20 -15.10 1.39
CA ASP A 46 5.93 -15.89 0.19
C ASP A 46 6.85 -15.54 -0.99
N LEU A 47 8.10 -15.20 -0.66
CA LEU A 47 9.11 -14.83 -1.64
C LEU A 47 9.38 -15.94 -2.67
N GLU A 48 9.22 -17.22 -2.30
CA GLU A 48 9.38 -18.33 -3.25
C GLU A 48 8.42 -18.19 -4.43
N ARG A 49 7.11 -18.09 -4.17
CA ARG A 49 6.08 -17.94 -5.19
C ARG A 49 6.28 -16.67 -6.02
N LEU A 50 6.60 -15.56 -5.37
CA LEU A 50 6.81 -14.27 -6.05
C LEU A 50 8.07 -14.25 -6.93
N GLY A 51 9.06 -15.10 -6.61
CA GLY A 51 10.33 -15.21 -7.32
C GLY A 51 10.30 -16.19 -8.50
N GLU A 52 9.23 -16.95 -8.70
CA GLU A 52 9.10 -17.88 -9.81
C GLU A 52 9.08 -17.14 -11.16
N ALA A 53 9.77 -17.69 -12.17
CA ALA A 53 9.79 -17.11 -13.51
C ALA A 53 8.40 -17.07 -14.18
N SER A 54 7.50 -17.96 -13.74
CA SER A 54 6.10 -18.07 -14.19
C SER A 54 5.11 -17.33 -13.28
N TYR A 55 5.58 -16.56 -12.29
CA TYR A 55 4.73 -15.86 -11.36
C TYR A 55 3.69 -14.99 -12.08
N GLN A 56 2.42 -15.18 -11.71
CA GLN A 56 1.32 -14.30 -12.08
C GLN A 56 0.65 -13.80 -10.79
N PRO A 57 0.47 -12.47 -10.64
CA PRO A 57 -0.20 -11.92 -9.48
C PRO A 57 -1.62 -12.49 -9.31
N THR A 58 -1.91 -12.96 -8.11
CA THR A 58 -3.27 -13.31 -7.72
C THR A 58 -4.09 -12.04 -7.47
N GLU A 59 -5.41 -12.16 -7.42
CA GLU A 59 -6.28 -11.05 -6.99
C GLU A 59 -5.88 -10.53 -5.61
N GLN A 60 -5.44 -11.42 -4.71
CA GLN A 60 -4.96 -11.04 -3.39
C GLN A 60 -3.66 -10.25 -3.44
N ASP A 61 -2.71 -10.61 -4.31
CA ASP A 61 -1.47 -9.84 -4.51
C ASP A 61 -1.80 -8.44 -5.04
N ILE A 62 -2.76 -8.34 -5.97
CA ILE A 62 -3.23 -7.07 -6.52
C ILE A 62 -3.84 -6.20 -5.42
N LEU A 63 -4.75 -6.75 -4.61
CA LEU A 63 -5.38 -6.04 -3.49
C LEU A 63 -4.39 -5.61 -2.40
N ARG A 64 -3.32 -6.39 -2.18
CA ARG A 64 -2.27 -6.10 -1.20
C ARG A 64 -1.20 -5.15 -1.73
N THR A 65 -1.15 -4.93 -3.03
CA THR A 65 -0.18 -4.02 -3.64
C THR A 65 -0.55 -2.57 -3.33
N ARG A 66 0.37 -1.84 -2.70
CA ARG A 66 0.16 -0.43 -2.39
C ARG A 66 0.55 0.44 -3.58
N VAL A 67 -0.44 0.92 -4.30
CA VAL A 67 -0.28 1.99 -5.31
C VAL A 67 -0.93 3.26 -4.77
N LYS A 68 -0.16 4.34 -4.66
CA LYS A 68 -0.68 5.63 -4.19
C LYS A 68 -1.62 6.20 -5.25
N THR A 69 -2.90 6.38 -4.93
CA THR A 69 -3.82 7.15 -5.78
C THR A 69 -3.36 8.61 -5.83
N THR A 70 -3.18 9.13 -7.05
CA THR A 70 -2.89 10.54 -7.31
C THR A 70 -4.03 11.16 -8.12
N GLY A 71 -4.52 12.31 -7.69
CA GLY A 71 -5.66 12.97 -8.31
C GLY A 71 -6.98 12.33 -7.93
N ILE A 72 -7.90 12.32 -8.90
CA ILE A 72 -9.27 11.82 -8.78
C ILE A 72 -9.46 10.78 -9.88
N VAL A 73 -9.94 9.60 -9.50
CA VAL A 73 -10.28 8.51 -10.42
C VAL A 73 -11.78 8.29 -10.34
N GLU A 74 -12.45 8.27 -11.48
CA GLU A 74 -13.89 8.06 -11.58
C GLU A 74 -14.19 6.65 -12.12
N VAL A 75 -15.06 5.92 -11.43
CA VAL A 75 -15.50 4.58 -11.81
C VAL A 75 -17.01 4.55 -11.93
N HIS A 76 -17.51 4.07 -13.07
CA HIS A 76 -18.94 3.89 -13.31
C HIS A 76 -19.30 2.42 -13.28
N PHE A 77 -20.34 2.08 -12.52
CA PHE A 77 -20.88 0.72 -12.51
C PHE A 77 -22.38 0.72 -12.22
N THR A 78 -23.05 -0.35 -12.64
CA THR A 78 -24.48 -0.55 -12.41
C THR A 78 -24.68 -1.68 -11.42
N PHE A 79 -25.52 -1.47 -10.40
CA PHE A 79 -25.89 -2.50 -9.44
C PHE A 79 -27.37 -2.41 -9.11
N LYS A 80 -28.10 -3.54 -9.25
CA LYS A 80 -29.57 -3.59 -9.03
C LYS A 80 -30.34 -2.49 -9.78
N ASN A 81 -29.99 -2.27 -11.06
CA ASN A 81 -30.55 -1.23 -11.93
C ASN A 81 -30.31 0.22 -11.49
N LEU A 82 -29.40 0.44 -10.55
CA LEU A 82 -28.93 1.78 -10.16
C LEU A 82 -27.55 2.03 -10.76
N ASN A 83 -27.34 3.23 -11.30
CA ASN A 83 -26.04 3.66 -11.80
C ASN A 83 -25.27 4.38 -10.69
N PHE A 84 -24.08 3.88 -10.40
CA PHE A 84 -23.16 4.45 -9.42
C PHE A 84 -22.01 5.14 -10.15
N LYS A 85 -21.67 6.35 -9.68
CA LYS A 85 -20.43 7.03 -10.00
C LYS A 85 -19.61 7.10 -8.71
N LEU A 86 -18.51 6.36 -8.66
CA LEU A 86 -17.60 6.33 -7.53
C LEU A 86 -16.37 7.16 -7.86
N PHE A 87 -16.03 8.09 -6.98
CA PHE A 87 -14.81 8.90 -7.08
C PHE A 87 -13.82 8.40 -6.02
N ASP A 88 -12.71 7.82 -6.46
CA ASP A 88 -11.56 7.52 -5.60
C ASP A 88 -10.61 8.72 -5.63
N VAL A 89 -10.28 9.24 -4.45
CA VAL A 89 -9.50 10.47 -4.29
C VAL A 89 -8.26 10.20 -3.45
N GLY A 90 -7.12 10.75 -3.87
CA GLY A 90 -5.89 10.64 -3.09
C GLY A 90 -6.07 11.24 -1.67
N GLY A 91 -5.74 10.47 -0.63
CA GLY A 91 -5.91 10.89 0.77
C GLY A 91 -4.77 11.71 1.38
N GLN A 92 -3.61 11.76 0.72
CA GLN A 92 -2.44 12.53 1.16
C GLN A 92 -2.76 14.04 1.17
N ARG A 93 -2.15 14.80 2.09
CA ARG A 93 -2.35 16.26 2.26
C ARG A 93 -2.13 17.03 0.97
N SER A 94 -1.18 16.61 0.13
CA SER A 94 -0.93 17.21 -1.19
C SER A 94 -2.12 17.07 -2.15
N GLU A 95 -2.91 16.01 -1.99
CA GLU A 95 -4.03 15.65 -2.87
C GLU A 95 -5.36 16.25 -2.39
N ARG A 96 -5.52 16.55 -1.10
CA ARG A 96 -6.78 17.04 -0.50
C ARG A 96 -7.31 18.33 -1.12
N LYS A 97 -6.45 19.21 -1.63
CA LYS A 97 -6.89 20.42 -2.33
C LYS A 97 -7.69 20.12 -3.61
N LYS A 98 -7.48 18.96 -4.22
CA LYS A 98 -8.15 18.54 -5.46
C LYS A 98 -9.56 18.05 -5.19
N TRP A 99 -9.87 17.61 -3.97
CA TRP A 99 -11.15 17.03 -3.61
C TRP A 99 -12.32 17.91 -4.03
N ILE A 100 -12.22 19.23 -3.85
CA ILE A 100 -13.27 20.20 -4.22
C ILE A 100 -13.81 20.03 -5.64
N HIS A 101 -13.03 19.46 -6.58
CA HIS A 101 -13.43 19.23 -7.96
C HIS A 101 -14.41 18.05 -8.16
N CYS A 102 -14.66 17.23 -7.14
CA CYS A 102 -15.60 16.10 -7.21
C CYS A 102 -16.67 16.11 -6.11
N PHE A 103 -16.82 17.23 -5.39
CA PHE A 103 -17.80 17.36 -4.30
C PHE A 103 -19.17 17.91 -4.73
N GLU A 104 -19.37 18.21 -6.02
CA GLU A 104 -20.66 18.65 -6.54
C GLU A 104 -21.60 17.45 -6.74
N ASP A 105 -22.87 17.59 -6.31
CA ASP A 105 -23.93 16.56 -6.42
C ASP A 105 -23.61 15.18 -5.82
N VAL A 106 -22.79 15.13 -4.77
CA VAL A 106 -22.46 13.89 -4.05
C VAL A 106 -23.66 13.39 -3.24
N THR A 107 -24.06 12.14 -3.48
CA THR A 107 -25.16 11.49 -2.74
C THR A 107 -24.71 10.99 -1.36
N ALA A 108 -23.51 10.43 -1.27
CA ALA A 108 -22.97 9.87 -0.03
C ALA A 108 -21.45 9.91 -0.02
N ILE A 109 -20.86 9.97 1.17
CA ILE A 109 -19.42 9.92 1.39
C ILE A 109 -19.10 8.61 2.11
N ILE A 110 -18.11 7.88 1.59
CA ILE A 110 -17.51 6.73 2.28
C ILE A 110 -16.17 7.22 2.86
N PHE A 111 -16.11 7.36 4.17
CA PHE A 111 -14.90 7.78 4.86
C PHE A 111 -14.21 6.56 5.49
N CYS A 112 -13.01 6.24 5.02
CA CYS A 112 -12.24 5.08 5.48
C CYS A 112 -11.18 5.52 6.50
N VAL A 113 -11.09 4.80 7.62
CA VAL A 113 -10.09 5.03 8.67
C VAL A 113 -9.32 3.75 8.92
N ALA A 114 -8.00 3.82 8.86
CA ALA A 114 -7.13 2.71 9.22
C ALA A 114 -7.03 2.61 10.76
N MET A 115 -7.79 1.69 11.35
CA MET A 115 -7.76 1.49 12.80
C MET A 115 -6.42 0.94 13.31
N SER A 116 -5.65 0.27 12.45
CA SER A 116 -4.35 -0.30 12.76
C SER A 116 -3.24 0.73 12.91
N GLU A 117 -3.43 1.95 12.42
CA GLU A 117 -2.39 3.01 12.40
C GLU A 117 -2.45 3.90 13.65
N TYR A 118 -3.07 3.43 14.75
CA TYR A 118 -3.29 4.25 15.96
C TYR A 118 -2.00 4.67 16.66
N ASP A 119 -0.94 3.87 16.54
CA ASP A 119 0.40 4.10 17.10
C ASP A 119 1.43 4.53 16.06
N GLN A 120 0.98 4.87 14.85
CA GLN A 120 1.82 5.32 13.75
C GLN A 120 1.76 6.83 13.54
N VAL A 121 2.79 7.35 12.87
CA VAL A 121 2.86 8.74 12.41
C VAL A 121 2.70 8.82 10.90
N LEU A 122 2.19 9.95 10.41
CA LEU A 122 2.07 10.22 8.99
C LEU A 122 3.43 10.22 8.30
N HIS A 123 3.50 9.60 7.13
CA HIS A 123 4.68 9.65 6.26
C HIS A 123 5.09 11.08 5.86
N GLU A 124 4.14 12.03 5.87
CA GLU A 124 4.33 13.38 5.33
C GLU A 124 5.12 14.31 6.26
N ASP A 125 5.07 14.06 7.58
CA ASP A 125 5.71 14.91 8.58
C ASP A 125 6.34 14.16 9.76
N GLU A 126 6.22 12.83 9.81
CA GLU A 126 6.79 11.92 10.83
C GLU A 126 6.48 12.31 12.29
N THR A 127 5.48 13.15 12.51
CA THR A 127 5.19 13.76 13.81
C THR A 127 3.70 13.74 14.14
N THR A 128 2.84 13.85 13.14
CA THR A 128 1.39 13.76 13.34
C THR A 128 0.97 12.31 13.44
N ILE A 129 0.29 11.94 14.53
CA ILE A 129 -0.31 10.61 14.69
C ILE A 129 -1.42 10.42 13.64
N VAL A 130 -1.43 9.29 12.93
CA VAL A 130 -2.39 9.03 11.85
C VAL A 130 -3.85 9.15 12.33
N ALA A 131 -4.14 8.61 13.51
CA ALA A 131 -5.47 8.65 14.12
C ALA A 131 -5.97 10.07 14.52
N LYS A 132 -5.17 11.13 14.34
CA LYS A 132 -5.55 12.52 14.64
C LYS A 132 -5.90 13.34 13.39
N GLN A 133 -6.08 12.70 12.24
CA GLN A 133 -6.51 13.35 10.99
C GLN A 133 -8.01 13.52 10.86
#